data_AF-A0A1F6UV80-F1
#
_entry.id   AF-A0A1F6UV80-F1
#
_cell.length_a   1.000
_cell.length_b   1.000
_cell.length_c   1.000
_cell.angle_alpha   90.00
_cell.angle_beta   90.00
_cell.angle_gamma   90.00
#
_symmetry.space_group_name_H-M   'P 1'
#
loop_
_entity.id
_entity.type
_entity.pdbx_description
1 polymer ?
#
loop_
_entity_poly.entity_id
_entity_poly.type
_entity_poly.pdbx_seq_one_letter_code
_entity_poly.pdbx_strand_id
1 'polypeptide(L)'
;MIVVDSSIWIAYFNGVANPHTDLLDRLLAEERILIGDVILTEVLQGFRSDADFRRARALLNILEFAPMLGKPVALRSAQNYRKLRKAGITVRKTIDVIIATFCIVDGHSLLH
;
A
#
# COMPACT_ATOMS: atom_id res chain seq x y z
N MET A 1 12.15 -4.35 4.49
CA MET A 1 11.64 -3.11 3.86
C MET A 1 10.27 -2.81 4.42
N ILE A 2 9.85 -1.55 4.33
CA ILE A 2 8.56 -1.08 4.82
C ILE A 2 7.66 -0.83 3.60
N VAL A 3 6.51 -1.48 3.58
CA VAL A 3 5.41 -1.18 2.66
C VAL A 3 4.49 -0.17 3.35
N VAL A 4 4.05 0.85 2.63
CA VAL A 4 3.15 1.88 3.15
C VAL A 4 1.82 1.76 2.43
N ASP A 5 0.74 1.57 3.19
CA ASP A 5 -0.61 1.39 2.66
C ASP A 5 -1.13 2.62 1.91
N SER A 6 -2.05 2.38 0.96
CA SER A 6 -2.68 3.42 0.15
C SER A 6 -3.33 4.52 1.00
N SER A 7 -3.95 4.17 2.13
CA SER A 7 -4.65 5.14 2.97
C SER A 7 -3.71 6.19 3.57
N ILE A 8 -2.48 5.80 3.93
CA ILE A 8 -1.47 6.71 4.48
C ILE A 8 -0.91 7.61 3.38
N TRP A 9 -0.64 7.08 2.19
CA TRP A 9 -0.26 7.90 1.04
C TRP A 9 -1.33 8.94 0.70
N ILE A 10 -2.60 8.54 0.70
CA ILE A 10 -3.73 9.44 0.45
C ILE A 10 -3.78 10.53 1.52
N ALA A 11 -3.63 10.19 2.80
CA ALA A 11 -3.57 11.18 3.87
C ALA A 11 -2.39 12.14 3.72
N TYR A 12 -1.21 11.61 3.39
CA TYR A 12 0.02 12.37 3.19
C TYR A 12 -0.10 13.38 2.04
N PHE A 13 -0.56 12.94 0.86
CA PHE A 13 -0.77 13.83 -0.29
C PHE A 13 -1.87 14.87 -0.07
N ASN A 14 -2.85 14.59 0.80
CA ASN A 14 -3.87 15.56 1.20
C ASN A 14 -3.39 16.51 2.33
N GLY A 15 -2.14 16.39 2.80
CA GLY A 15 -1.61 17.24 3.86
C GLY A 15 -2.24 16.99 5.24
N VAL A 16 -2.79 15.80 5.47
CA VAL A 16 -3.38 15.45 6.76
C VAL A 16 -2.26 15.17 7.76
N ALA A 17 -2.12 16.03 8.77
CA ALA A 17 -1.19 15.82 9.87
C ALA A 17 -1.75 14.77 10.85
N ASN A 18 -1.05 13.65 10.99
CA ASN A 18 -1.36 12.60 11.95
C ASN A 18 -0.11 11.73 12.21
N PRO A 19 -0.10 10.89 13.26
CA PRO A 19 1.08 10.10 13.61
C PRO A 19 1.60 9.18 12.50
N HIS A 20 0.73 8.71 11.59
CA HIS A 20 1.12 7.85 10.48
C HIS A 20 1.79 8.65 9.35
N THR A 21 1.30 9.85 9.02
CA THR A 21 1.91 10.73 8.02
C THR A 21 3.22 11.33 8.53
N ASP A 22 3.31 11.64 9.83
CA ASP A 22 4.54 12.07 10.49
C ASP A 22 5.59 10.95 10.54
N LEU A 23 5.14 9.69 10.71
CA LEU A 23 6.04 8.53 10.63
C LEU A 23 6.51 8.32 9.19
N LEU A 24 5.62 8.43 8.20
CA LEU A 24 6.00 8.31 6.80
C LEU A 24 7.06 9.34 6.41
N ASP A 25 6.90 10.60 6.82
CA ASP A 25 7.87 11.67 6.52
C ASP A 25 9.27 11.34 7.05
N ARG A 26 9.36 10.84 8.29
CA ARG A 26 10.63 10.37 8.87
C ARG A 26 11.20 9.17 8.13
N LEU A 27 10.38 8.17 7.82
CA LEU A 27 10.84 6.97 7.13
C LEU A 27 11.34 7.26 5.71
N LEU A 28 10.78 8.25 5.02
CA LEU A 28 11.27 8.67 3.71
C LEU A 28 12.70 9.21 3.74
N ALA A 29 13.16 9.72 4.89
CA ALA A 29 14.52 10.21 5.08
C ALA A 29 15.50 9.12 5.56
N GLU A 30 15.00 8.09 6.26
CA GLU A 30 15.83 7.15 7.02
C GLU A 30 15.86 5.72 6.45
N GLU A 31 14.79 5.30 5.75
CA GLU A 31 14.55 3.90 5.41
C GLU A 31 14.18 3.72 3.93
N ARG A 32 14.36 2.49 3.42
CA ARG A 32 13.88 2.14 2.06
C ARG A 32 12.41 1.76 2.09
N ILE A 33 11.57 2.64 1.55
CA ILE A 33 10.15 2.40 1.32
C ILE A 33 9.95 1.58 0.04
N LEU A 34 9.13 0.54 0.16
CA LEU A 34 8.67 -0.28 -0.95
C LEU A 34 7.25 0.12 -1.36
N ILE A 35 7.04 0.39 -2.63
CA ILE A 35 5.71 0.57 -3.22
C ILE A 35 5.41 -0.56 -4.20
N GLY A 36 4.15 -0.96 -4.29
CA GLY A 36 3.73 -2.00 -5.23
C GLY A 36 2.61 -1.59 -6.16
N ASP A 37 2.35 -2.45 -7.14
CA ASP A 37 1.39 -2.24 -8.22
C ASP A 37 0.00 -1.78 -7.74
N VAL A 38 -0.60 -2.47 -6.77
CA VAL A 38 -1.94 -2.16 -6.27
C VAL A 38 -1.99 -0.85 -5.48
N ILE A 39 -0.96 -0.56 -4.67
CA ILE A 39 -0.87 0.67 -3.88
C ILE A 39 -0.66 1.88 -4.80
N LEU A 40 0.32 1.76 -5.72
CA LEU A 40 0.59 2.78 -6.73
C LEU A 40 -0.67 3.09 -7.55
N THR A 41 -1.42 2.06 -7.94
CA THR A 41 -2.67 2.21 -8.69
C THR A 41 -3.73 2.94 -7.88
N GLU A 42 -4.03 2.51 -6.65
CA GLU A 42 -5.06 3.15 -5.80
C GLU A 42 -4.73 4.63 -5.51
N VAL A 43 -3.48 4.92 -5.17
CA VAL A 43 -3.05 6.28 -4.85
C VAL A 43 -3.17 7.19 -6.07
N LEU A 44 -2.65 6.76 -7.21
CA LEU A 44 -2.68 7.57 -8.43
C LEU A 44 -4.10 7.76 -8.99
N GLN A 45 -4.98 6.78 -8.85
CA GLN A 45 -6.39 6.90 -9.25
C GLN A 45 -7.18 7.94 -8.43
N GLY A 46 -6.70 8.29 -7.23
CA GLY A 46 -7.34 9.28 -6.37
C GLY A 46 -7.21 10.73 -6.86
N PHE A 47 -6.29 11.04 -7.77
CA PHE A 47 -6.03 12.39 -8.23
C PHE A 47 -7.01 12.81 -9.35
N ARG A 48 -7.71 13.93 -9.13
CA ARG A 48 -8.65 14.51 -10.12
C ARG A 48 -7.97 15.38 -11.19
N SER A 49 -6.82 15.94 -10.86
CA SER A 49 -6.05 16.86 -11.70
C SER A 49 -4.89 16.11 -12.34
N ASP A 50 -4.78 16.20 -13.67
CA ASP A 50 -3.65 15.61 -14.40
C ASP A 50 -2.30 16.17 -13.95
N ALA A 51 -2.26 17.45 -13.55
CA ALA A 51 -1.04 18.07 -13.05
C ALA A 51 -0.59 17.42 -11.73
N ASP A 52 -1.52 17.20 -10.81
CA ASP A 52 -1.22 16.60 -9.50
C ASP A 52 -0.93 15.10 -9.65
N PHE A 53 -1.67 14.41 -10.52
CA PHE A 53 -1.36 13.03 -10.92
C PHE A 53 0.09 12.90 -11.41
N ARG A 54 0.53 13.78 -12.32
CA ARG A 54 1.90 13.73 -12.86
C ARG A 54 2.96 13.98 -11.79
N ARG A 55 2.71 14.93 -10.87
CA ARG A 55 3.61 15.20 -9.74
C ARG A 55 3.70 14.00 -8.80
N ALA A 56 2.56 13.46 -8.37
CA ALA A 56 2.51 12.29 -7.50
C ALA A 56 3.18 11.08 -8.14
N ARG A 57 2.92 10.81 -9.43
CA ARG A 57 3.57 9.74 -10.18
C ARG A 57 5.09 9.91 -10.23
N ALA A 58 5.58 11.13 -10.47
CA ALA A 58 7.02 11.38 -10.50
C ALA A 58 7.68 11.10 -9.15
N LEU A 59 7.04 11.53 -8.05
CA LEU A 59 7.54 11.30 -6.69
C LEU A 59 7.52 9.81 -6.32
N LEU A 60 6.40 9.12 -6.57
CA LEU A 60 6.25 7.71 -6.21
C LEU A 60 7.15 6.77 -7.05
N ASN A 61 7.50 7.16 -8.28
CA ASN A 61 8.41 6.40 -9.13
C ASN A 61 9.87 6.41 -8.66
N ILE A 62 10.24 7.26 -7.69
CA ILE A 62 11.57 7.28 -7.08
C ILE A 62 11.71 6.12 -6.07
N LEU A 63 10.60 5.65 -5.53
CA LEU A 63 10.57 4.57 -4.55
C LEU A 63 10.92 3.23 -5.21
N GLU A 64 11.42 2.31 -4.39
CA GLU A 64 11.64 0.94 -4.85
C GLU A 64 10.30 0.27 -5.14
N PHE A 65 10.23 -0.42 -6.27
CA PHE A 65 9.02 -1.02 -6.78
C PHE A 65 9.08 -2.55 -6.70
N ALA A 66 8.03 -3.18 -6.18
CA ALA A 66 7.82 -4.63 -6.28
C ALA A 66 6.42 -4.96 -6.84
N PRO A 67 6.31 -5.87 -7.83
CA PRO A 67 5.03 -6.45 -8.19
C PRO A 67 4.44 -7.20 -6.99
N MET A 68 3.29 -6.75 -6.48
CA MET A 68 2.64 -7.39 -5.33
C MET A 68 1.65 -8.44 -5.78
N LEU A 69 1.02 -8.23 -6.93
CA LEU A 69 0.02 -9.14 -7.44
C LEU A 69 0.60 -10.09 -8.49
N GLY A 70 0.78 -11.33 -8.08
CA GLY A 70 1.06 -12.46 -8.97
C GLY A 70 0.14 -13.63 -8.67
N LYS A 71 0.10 -14.64 -9.55
CA LYS A 71 -0.69 -15.86 -9.34
C LYS A 71 -0.49 -16.48 -7.93
N PRO A 72 0.73 -16.57 -7.38
CA PRO A 72 0.92 -17.12 -6.03
C PRO A 72 0.26 -16.28 -4.94
N VAL A 73 0.44 -14.95 -4.96
CA VAL A 73 -0.15 -14.03 -3.98
C VAL A 73 -1.67 -14.04 -4.12
N ALA A 74 -2.21 -14.00 -5.35
CA ALA A 74 -3.65 -14.05 -5.59
C ALA A 74 -4.32 -15.29 -4.96
N LEU A 75 -3.72 -16.47 -5.12
CA LEU A 75 -4.21 -17.71 -4.53
C LEU A 75 -4.15 -17.67 -2.99
N ARG A 76 -3.03 -17.20 -2.42
CA ARG A 76 -2.87 -17.06 -0.96
C ARG A 76 -3.82 -16.03 -0.37
N SER A 77 -4.01 -14.88 -1.03
CA SER A 77 -4.95 -13.84 -0.61
C SER A 77 -6.38 -14.37 -0.58
N ALA A 78 -6.80 -15.13 -1.58
CA ALA A 78 -8.12 -15.77 -1.58
C ALA A 78 -8.28 -16.77 -0.42
N GLN A 79 -7.24 -17.55 -0.10
CA GLN A 79 -7.25 -18.47 1.05
C GLN A 79 -7.34 -17.69 2.38
N ASN A 80 -6.55 -16.62 2.54
CA ASN A 80 -6.57 -15.76 3.71
C ASN A 80 -7.94 -15.12 3.91
N TYR A 81 -8.52 -14.53 2.86
CA TYR A 81 -9.87 -13.96 2.90
C TYR A 81 -10.92 -15.01 3.33
N ARG A 82 -10.87 -16.21 2.74
CA ARG A 82 -11.79 -17.30 3.11
C ARG A 82 -11.62 -17.75 4.56
N LYS A 83 -10.39 -17.80 5.07
CA LYS A 83 -10.08 -18.13 6.46
C LYS A 83 -10.68 -17.10 7.42
N LEU A 84 -10.47 -15.81 7.15
CA LEU A 84 -11.04 -14.70 7.93
C LEU A 84 -12.57 -14.75 7.94
N ARG A 85 -13.19 -14.95 6.77
CA ARG A 85 -14.64 -15.04 6.65
C ARG A 85 -15.22 -16.22 7.43
N LYS A 86 -14.56 -17.40 7.40
CA LYS A 86 -14.97 -18.56 8.20
C LYS A 86 -14.89 -18.29 9.71
N ALA A 87 -14.01 -17.39 10.14
CA ALA A 87 -13.89 -16.94 11.51
C ALA A 87 -14.85 -15.79 11.87
N GLY A 88 -15.77 -15.40 10.97
CA GLY A 88 -16.71 -14.30 11.19
C GLY A 88 -16.10 -12.90 11.00
N ILE A 89 -14.87 -12.80 10.48
CA ILE A 89 -14.19 -11.52 10.23
C ILE A 89 -14.48 -11.07 8.79
N THR A 90 -15.12 -9.91 8.65
CA THR A 90 -15.41 -9.30 7.35
C THR A 90 -14.27 -8.37 6.94
N VAL A 91 -13.63 -8.65 5.80
CA VAL A 91 -12.67 -7.73 5.19
C VAL A 91 -13.37 -6.91 4.12
N ARG A 92 -13.24 -5.57 4.21
CA ARG A 92 -13.99 -4.64 3.36
C ARG A 92 -13.42 -4.48 1.95
N LYS A 93 -12.10 -4.62 1.80
CA LYS A 93 -11.41 -4.45 0.51
C LYS A 93 -10.51 -5.63 0.23
N THR A 94 -10.61 -6.17 -0.99
CA THR A 94 -9.73 -7.26 -1.45
C THR A 94 -8.26 -6.82 -1.51
N ILE A 95 -8.01 -5.54 -1.83
CA ILE A 95 -6.66 -4.98 -1.96
C ILE A 95 -5.92 -5.04 -0.62
N ASP A 96 -6.57 -4.71 0.51
CA ASP A 96 -5.99 -4.85 1.85
C ASP A 96 -5.48 -6.28 2.10
N VAL A 97 -6.25 -7.30 1.67
CA VAL A 97 -5.83 -8.71 1.80
C VAL A 97 -4.65 -9.03 0.91
N ILE A 98 -4.59 -8.45 -0.29
CA ILE A 98 -3.46 -8.62 -1.21
C ILE A 98 -2.20 -8.02 -0.61
N ILE A 99 -2.25 -6.78 -0.14
CA ILE A 99 -1.10 -6.07 0.47
C ILE A 99 -0.63 -6.83 1.70
N ALA A 100 -1.54 -7.20 2.61
CA ALA A 100 -1.20 -7.95 3.81
C ALA A 100 -0.59 -9.32 3.46
N THR A 101 -1.14 -10.02 2.48
CA THR A 101 -0.60 -11.32 2.05
C THR A 101 0.79 -11.15 1.45
N PHE A 102 1.01 -10.17 0.58
CA PHE A 102 2.32 -9.87 0.01
C PHE A 102 3.35 -9.62 1.13
N CYS A 103 3.02 -8.75 2.08
CA CYS A 103 3.92 -8.43 3.20
C CYS A 103 4.26 -9.66 4.04
N ILE A 104 3.27 -10.51 4.34
CA ILE A 104 3.48 -11.76 5.11
C ILE A 104 4.36 -12.74 4.35
N VAL A 105 4.16 -12.89 3.04
CA VAL A 105 4.91 -13.86 2.22
C VAL A 105 6.37 -13.48 2.09
N ASP A 106 6.66 -12.19 1.89
CA ASP A 106 8.02 -11.71 1.62
C ASP A 106 8.70 -11.08 2.85
N GLY A 107 8.05 -11.14 4.03
CA GLY A 107 8.61 -10.68 5.29
C GLY A 107 8.78 -9.16 5.38
N HIS A 108 7.88 -8.39 4.76
CA HIS A 108 7.88 -6.94 4.83
C HIS A 108 7.03 -6.44 6.00
N SER A 109 7.48 -5.35 6.61
CA SER A 109 6.66 -4.60 7.57
C SER A 109 5.65 -3.75 6.81
N LEU A 110 4.43 -3.66 7.32
CA LEU A 110 3.38 -2.81 6.76
C LEU A 110 3.10 -1.64 7.70
N LEU A 111 3.21 -0.42 7.17
CA LEU A 111 2.68 0.79 7.79
C LEU A 111 1.26 1.00 7.23
N HIS A 112 0.25 0.88 8.09
CA HIS A 112 -1.18 0.99 7.78
C HIS A 112 -1.90 1.81 8.86
#